data_AF-T1CRI5-F1
#
_entry.id   AF-T1CRI5-F1
#
_cell.length_a   1.000
_cell.length_b   1.000
_cell.length_c   1.000
_cell.angle_alpha   90.00
_cell.angle_beta   90.00
_cell.angle_gamma   90.00
#
_symmetry.space_group_name_H-M   'P 1'
#
loop_
_entity.id
_entity.type
_entity.pdbx_description
1 polymer ?
#
loop_
_entity_poly.entity_id
_entity_poly.type
_entity_poly.pdbx_seq_one_letter_code
_entity_poly.pdbx_strand_id
1 'polypeptide(L)'
;MFEKDYEKALTLIEPIVNSSAESTKTFCPKCGSEDTVRIEKNKFITPLLILSIVFFIAPVVYFYFTKDLENKSIILNILAIVVFISSIVILFLCDYKNVNYKCNDCGKRFNRI
;
A
#
# COMPACT_ATOMS: atom_id res chain seq x y z
N MET A 1 52.33 1.40 18.21
CA MET A 1 51.25 1.41 19.22
C MET A 1 49.90 1.65 18.55
N PHE A 2 49.76 2.73 17.77
CA PHE A 2 48.52 3.10 17.05
C PHE A 2 47.97 2.06 16.05
N GLU A 3 48.82 1.35 15.30
CA GLU A 3 48.38 0.34 14.31
C GLU A 3 47.51 -0.77 14.93
N LYS A 4 47.93 -1.22 16.12
CA LYS A 4 47.29 -2.34 16.82
C LYS A 4 45.93 -1.96 17.40
N ASP A 5 45.79 -0.70 17.81
CA ASP A 5 44.54 -0.15 18.32
C ASP A 5 43.57 0.15 17.16
N TYR A 6 44.10 0.57 16.01
CA TYR A 6 43.33 0.78 14.77
C TYR A 6 42.76 -0.54 14.22
N GLU A 7 43.56 -1.61 14.13
CA GLU A 7 43.06 -2.94 13.72
C GLU A 7 42.00 -3.48 14.70
N LYS A 8 42.17 -3.25 16.00
CA LYS A 8 41.17 -3.62 17.02
C LYS A 8 39.86 -2.84 16.85
N ALA A 9 39.94 -1.56 16.52
CA ALA A 9 38.76 -0.76 16.23
C ALA A 9 38.05 -1.25 14.96
N LEU A 10 38.81 -1.59 13.91
CA LEU A 10 38.24 -2.12 12.67
C LEU A 10 37.50 -3.45 12.91
N THR A 11 38.09 -4.40 13.62
CA THR A 11 37.42 -5.69 13.92
C THR A 11 36.13 -5.56 14.74
N LEU A 12 36.02 -4.50 15.56
CA LEU A 12 34.80 -4.20 16.32
C LEU A 12 33.72 -3.52 15.46
N ILE A 13 34.13 -2.72 14.47
CA ILE A 13 33.23 -1.94 13.61
C ILE A 13 32.80 -2.76 12.38
N GLU A 14 33.63 -3.70 11.91
CA GLU A 14 33.37 -4.58 10.76
C GLU A 14 32.01 -5.28 10.82
N PRO A 15 31.61 -5.96 11.91
CA PRO A 15 30.31 -6.62 11.97
C PRO A 15 29.15 -5.61 11.96
N ILE A 16 29.34 -4.40 12.46
CA ILE A 16 28.32 -3.34 12.47
C ILE A 16 28.16 -2.77 11.05
N VAL A 17 29.26 -2.46 10.38
CA VAL A 17 29.26 -1.96 9.00
C VAL A 17 28.76 -3.03 8.04
N ASN A 18 29.19 -4.28 8.20
CA ASN A 18 28.74 -5.39 7.37
C ASN A 18 27.27 -5.77 7.65
N SER A 19 26.79 -5.72 8.90
CA SER A 19 25.36 -5.91 9.21
C SER A 19 24.46 -4.81 8.66
N SER A 20 24.98 -3.57 8.55
CA SER A 20 24.25 -2.47 7.91
C SER A 20 24.22 -2.59 6.38
N ALA A 21 25.24 -3.23 5.81
CA ALA A 21 25.33 -3.52 4.38
C ALA A 21 24.51 -4.78 3.98
N GLU A 22 24.25 -5.68 4.92
CA GLU A 22 23.32 -6.81 4.80
C GLU A 22 21.86 -6.31 4.84
N SER A 23 21.51 -5.53 3.82
CA SER A 23 20.17 -5.24 3.33
C SER A 23 19.06 -5.59 4.32
N THR A 24 18.75 -4.68 5.26
CA THR A 24 17.61 -4.72 6.19
C THR A 24 16.62 -5.85 5.86
N LYS A 25 16.87 -7.07 6.36
CA LYS A 25 16.11 -8.24 5.90
C LYS A 25 14.65 -8.02 6.27
N THR A 26 13.77 -8.26 5.31
CA THR A 26 12.34 -8.01 5.53
C THR A 26 11.81 -9.16 6.40
N PHE A 27 11.40 -8.85 7.63
CA PHE A 27 10.81 -9.84 8.52
C PHE A 27 9.29 -9.93 8.32
N CYS A 28 8.75 -11.13 8.37
CA CYS A 28 7.31 -11.34 8.38
C CYS A 28 6.72 -10.87 9.71
N PRO A 29 5.73 -9.95 9.72
CA PRO A 29 5.12 -9.44 10.96
C PRO A 29 4.20 -10.44 11.68
N LYS A 30 4.06 -11.68 11.17
CA LYS A 30 3.27 -12.74 11.82
C LYS A 30 4.13 -13.83 12.45
N CYS A 31 5.15 -14.30 11.73
CA CYS A 31 5.99 -15.41 12.19
C CYS A 31 7.46 -15.03 12.44
N GLY A 32 7.87 -13.79 12.14
CA GLY A 32 9.26 -13.35 12.31
C GLY A 32 10.24 -13.93 11.28
N SER A 33 9.76 -14.65 10.27
CA SER A 33 10.62 -15.22 9.22
C SER A 33 11.27 -14.16 8.35
N GLU A 34 12.54 -14.34 8.03
CA GLU A 34 13.29 -13.55 7.03
C GLU A 34 12.99 -14.00 5.59
N ASP A 35 12.40 -15.19 5.41
CA ASP A 35 12.06 -15.73 4.09
C ASP A 35 10.80 -15.05 3.54
N THR A 36 11.02 -13.87 2.98
CA THR A 36 9.99 -13.04 2.36
C THR A 36 10.38 -12.66 0.95
N VAL A 37 9.40 -12.72 0.05
CA VAL A 37 9.57 -12.40 -1.37
C VAL A 37 8.78 -11.13 -1.70
N ARG A 38 9.38 -10.28 -2.52
CA ARG A 38 8.70 -9.11 -3.06
C ARG A 38 7.66 -9.54 -4.07
N ILE A 39 6.45 -9.03 -3.94
CA ILE A 39 5.39 -9.21 -4.94
C ILE A 39 5.41 -7.96 -5.84
N GLU A 40 5.42 -8.15 -7.15
CA GLU A 40 5.22 -7.04 -8.08
C GLU A 40 3.86 -6.40 -7.83
N LYS A 41 3.85 -5.08 -7.59
CA LYS A 41 2.61 -4.33 -7.51
C LYS A 41 1.93 -4.38 -8.88
N ASN A 42 0.65 -4.74 -8.90
CA ASN A 42 -0.13 -4.67 -10.12
C ASN A 42 -0.20 -3.20 -10.58
N LYS A 43 0.32 -2.94 -11.79
CA LYS A 43 0.40 -1.61 -12.42
C LYS A 43 -0.96 -0.92 -12.53
N PHE A 44 -2.05 -1.68 -12.53
CA PHE A 44 -3.41 -1.16 -12.61
C PHE A 44 -4.00 -0.72 -11.26
N ILE A 45 -3.41 -1.08 -10.12
CA ILE A 45 -3.98 -0.72 -8.80
C ILE A 45 -3.94 0.79 -8.59
N THR A 46 -2.82 1.45 -8.89
CA THR A 46 -2.67 2.91 -8.74
C THR A 46 -3.66 3.70 -9.59
N PRO A 47 -3.77 3.49 -10.92
CA PRO A 47 -4.76 4.22 -11.72
C PRO A 47 -6.19 3.87 -11.31
N LEU A 48 -6.46 2.64 -10.87
CA LEU A 48 -7.79 2.24 -10.39
C LEU A 48 -8.15 2.96 -9.07
N LEU A 49 -7.21 3.16 -8.15
CA LEU A 49 -7.40 3.97 -6.93
C LEU A 49 -7.71 5.42 -7.27
N ILE A 50 -6.96 6.03 -8.20
CA ILE A 50 -7.19 7.40 -8.64
C ILE A 50 -8.60 7.52 -9.25
N LEU A 51 -8.97 6.59 -10.14
CA LEU A 51 -10.30 6.56 -10.75
C LEU A 51 -11.40 6.39 -9.70
N SER A 52 -11.17 5.56 -8.68
CA SER A 52 -12.11 5.35 -7.59
C SER A 52 -12.37 6.62 -6.80
N ILE A 53 -11.35 7.45 -6.56
CA ILE A 53 -11.50 8.75 -5.89
C ILE A 53 -12.37 9.69 -6.74
N VAL A 54 -12.17 9.72 -8.06
CA VAL A 54 -12.99 10.52 -8.97
C VAL A 54 -14.45 10.09 -8.92
N PHE A 55 -14.72 8.77 -8.94
CA PHE A 55 -16.07 8.21 -8.83
C PHE A 55 -16.70 8.37 -7.45
N PHE A 56 -15.92 8.58 -6.40
CA PHE A 56 -16.45 8.93 -5.09
C PHE A 56 -16.90 10.40 -5.05
N ILE A 57 -16.12 11.31 -5.62
CA ILE A 57 -16.37 12.76 -5.57
C ILE A 57 -17.51 13.17 -6.51
N ALA A 58 -17.56 12.63 -7.73
CA ALA A 58 -18.52 13.08 -8.73
C ALA A 58 -20.00 12.95 -8.29
N PRO A 59 -20.46 11.84 -7.67
CA PRO A 59 -21.81 11.74 -7.13
C PRO A 59 -22.10 12.74 -6.01
N VAL A 60 -21.14 12.99 -5.12
CA VAL A 60 -21.29 13.97 -4.03
C VAL A 60 -21.50 15.37 -4.59
N VAL A 61 -20.68 15.75 -5.57
CA VAL A 61 -20.80 17.01 -6.30
C VAL A 61 -22.14 17.10 -7.01
N TYR A 62 -22.57 16.04 -7.71
CA TYR A 62 -23.87 15.96 -8.36
C TYR A 62 -25.02 16.23 -7.38
N PHE A 63 -25.05 15.55 -6.23
CA PHE A 63 -26.11 15.75 -5.24
C PHE A 63 -26.08 17.15 -4.62
N TYR A 64 -24.89 17.72 -4.42
CA TYR A 64 -24.75 19.07 -3.88
C TYR A 64 -25.33 20.14 -4.81
N PHE A 65 -24.98 20.09 -6.11
CA PHE A 65 -25.46 21.08 -7.08
C PHE A 65 -26.92 20.88 -7.48
N THR A 66 -27.39 19.63 -7.50
CA THR A 66 -28.78 19.35 -7.87
C THR A 66 -29.73 19.43 -6.68
N LYS A 67 -29.27 19.76 -5.47
CA LYS A 67 -30.08 19.72 -4.24
C LYS A 67 -31.38 20.54 -4.34
N ASP A 68 -31.32 21.72 -4.99
CA ASP A 68 -32.42 22.68 -5.09
C ASP A 68 -33.19 22.60 -6.43
N LEU A 69 -32.85 21.65 -7.31
CA LEU A 69 -33.57 21.45 -8.57
C LEU A 69 -34.88 20.70 -8.32
N GLU A 70 -36.01 21.28 -8.75
CA GLU A 70 -37.34 20.67 -8.60
C GLU A 70 -37.52 19.41 -9.47
N ASN A 71 -36.89 19.36 -10.65
CA ASN A 71 -37.00 18.25 -11.59
C ASN A 71 -35.73 17.40 -11.65
N LYS A 72 -35.46 16.64 -10.59
CA LYS A 72 -34.35 15.67 -10.59
C LYS A 72 -34.74 14.39 -11.32
N SER A 73 -33.89 13.95 -12.24
CA SER A 73 -34.06 12.64 -12.85
C SER A 73 -33.80 11.53 -11.84
N ILE A 74 -34.82 10.71 -11.56
CA ILE A 74 -34.72 9.53 -10.69
C ILE A 74 -33.64 8.57 -11.21
N ILE A 75 -33.54 8.41 -12.54
CA ILE A 75 -32.55 7.53 -13.18
C ILE A 75 -31.12 8.00 -12.87
N LEU A 76 -30.87 9.31 -12.97
CA LEU A 76 -29.55 9.88 -12.67
C LEU A 76 -29.20 9.73 -11.19
N ASN A 77 -30.17 9.91 -10.29
CA ASN A 77 -29.96 9.67 -8.85
C ASN A 77 -29.57 8.22 -8.56
N ILE A 78 -30.24 7.25 -9.18
CA ILE A 78 -29.90 5.83 -9.02
C ILE A 78 -28.48 5.56 -9.54
N LEU A 79 -28.14 6.05 -10.74
CA LEU A 79 -26.80 5.90 -11.30
C LEU A 79 -25.73 6.51 -10.38
N ALA A 80 -25.97 7.71 -9.85
CA ALA A 80 -25.05 8.38 -8.92
C ALA A 80 -24.81 7.55 -7.65
N ILE A 81 -25.87 6.95 -7.08
CA ILE A 81 -25.76 6.08 -5.90
C ILE A 81 -24.96 4.81 -6.22
N VAL A 82 -25.23 4.16 -7.36
CA VAL A 82 -24.53 2.94 -7.77
C VAL A 82 -23.03 3.22 -7.99
N VAL A 83 -22.71 4.32 -8.67
CA VAL A 83 -21.32 4.76 -8.88
C VAL A 83 -20.65 5.04 -7.54
N PHE A 84 -21.33 5.72 -6.62
CA PHE A 84 -20.79 5.99 -5.29
C PHE A 84 -20.48 4.71 -4.50
N ILE A 85 -21.43 3.77 -4.43
CA ILE A 85 -21.23 2.50 -3.70
C ILE A 85 -20.11 1.68 -4.35
N SER A 86 -20.09 1.59 -5.68
CA SER A 86 -19.03 0.86 -6.39
C SER A 86 -17.64 1.46 -6.16
N SER A 87 -17.52 2.80 -6.05
CA SER A 87 -16.27 3.46 -5.71
C SER A 87 -15.74 3.04 -4.32
N ILE A 88 -16.63 2.89 -3.34
CA ILE A 88 -16.26 2.44 -1.99
C ILE A 88 -15.74 1.01 -2.04
N VAL A 89 -16.44 0.12 -2.76
CA VAL A 89 -16.03 -1.28 -2.92
C VAL A 89 -14.66 -1.38 -3.61
N ILE A 90 -14.43 -0.59 -4.67
CA ILE A 90 -13.15 -0.56 -5.38
C ILE A 90 -12.01 -0.08 -4.46
N LEU A 91 -12.24 0.97 -3.66
CA LEU A 91 -11.24 1.45 -2.69
C LEU A 91 -10.80 0.34 -1.73
N PHE A 92 -11.73 -0.37 -1.12
CA PHE A 92 -11.42 -1.48 -0.19
C PHE A 92 -10.68 -2.62 -0.89
N LEU A 93 -11.10 -3.01 -2.10
CA LEU A 93 -10.45 -4.08 -2.85
C LEU A 93 -9.04 -3.71 -3.29
N CYS A 94 -8.82 -2.46 -3.70
CA CYS A 94 -7.51 -1.96 -4.06
C CYS A 94 -6.57 -1.93 -2.87
N ASP A 95 -7.04 -1.44 -1.71
CA ASP A 95 -6.22 -1.39 -0.49
C ASP A 95 -5.79 -2.80 -0.06
N TYR A 96 -6.73 -3.75 -0.03
CA TYR A 96 -6.42 -5.15 0.27
C TYR A 96 -5.40 -5.78 -0.69
N LYS A 97 -5.46 -5.41 -1.98
CA LYS A 97 -4.54 -5.94 -3.00
C LYS A 97 -3.22 -5.17 -3.12
N ASN A 98 -3.11 -3.99 -2.51
CA ASN A 98 -1.93 -3.13 -2.59
C ASN A 98 -0.85 -3.57 -1.59
N VAL A 99 -0.46 -4.85 -1.62
CA VAL A 99 0.60 -5.44 -0.78
C VAL A 99 1.88 -5.65 -1.60
N ASN A 100 3.05 -5.44 -1.01
CA ASN A 100 4.35 -5.54 -1.71
C ASN A 100 5.25 -6.71 -1.28
N TYR A 101 4.91 -7.45 -0.21
CA TYR A 101 5.66 -8.64 0.21
C TYR A 101 4.74 -9.83 0.55
N LYS A 102 5.27 -11.05 0.39
CA LYS A 102 4.71 -12.32 0.86
C LYS A 102 5.74 -13.07 1.67
N CYS A 103 5.37 -13.63 2.81
CA CYS A 103 6.19 -14.61 3.53
C CYS A 103 6.01 -16.00 2.93
N ASN A 104 7.11 -16.72 2.69
CA ASN A 104 7.07 -18.08 2.17
C ASN A 104 6.64 -19.09 3.24
N ASP A 105 7.08 -18.91 4.48
CA ASP A 105 6.76 -19.84 5.58
C ASP A 105 5.29 -19.83 5.99
N CYS A 106 4.70 -18.64 6.22
CA CYS A 106 3.33 -18.53 6.73
C CYS A 106 2.31 -18.01 5.70
N GLY A 107 2.76 -17.67 4.49
CA GLY A 107 1.92 -17.17 3.40
C GLY A 107 1.38 -15.75 3.59
N LYS A 108 1.65 -15.08 4.74
CA LYS A 108 1.12 -13.74 5.01
C LYS A 108 1.64 -12.73 3.99
N ARG A 109 0.72 -11.92 3.46
CA ARG A 109 1.03 -10.77 2.62
C ARG A 109 0.98 -9.49 3.45
N PHE A 110 1.88 -8.57 3.21
CA PHE A 110 1.97 -7.32 3.97
C PHE A 110 2.65 -6.22 3.15
N ASN A 111 2.53 -4.99 3.66
CA ASN A 111 3.27 -3.85 3.16
C ASN A 111 4.49 -3.55 4.03
N ARG A 112 5.63 -3.30 3.39
CA ARG A 112 6.77 -2.62 4.01
C ARG A 112 6.91 -1.24 3.38
N ILE A 113 6.93 -0.21 4.22
CA ILE A 113 7.18 1.20 3.89
C ILE A 113 8.67 1.38 3.63
#